data_AF-A0A290GFM4-F1
#
_entry.id   AF-A0A290GFM4-F1
#
_cell.length_a   1.000
_cell.length_b   1.000
_cell.length_c   1.000
_cell.angle_alpha   90.00
_cell.angle_beta   90.00
_cell.angle_gamma   90.00
#
_symmetry.space_group_name_H-M   'P 1'
#
loop_
_entity.id
_entity.type
_entity.pdbx_description
1 polymer ?
#
loop_
_entity_poly.entity_id
_entity_poly.type
_entity_poly.pdbx_seq_one_letter_code
_entity_poly.pdbx_strand_id
1 'polypeptide(L)' 'MPYPVIVQRCAFLGIQPYKRVSVASRYDHLLGKVPDALVAKLAGVSRASIGVRRKRLASRKS' A
#
# COMPACT_ATOMS: atom_id res chain seq x y z
N MET A 1 -3.94 15.28 -13.30
CA MET A 1 -4.96 14.45 -13.98
C MET A 1 -4.30 13.83 -15.19
N PRO A 2 -4.20 12.50 -15.31
CA PRO A 2 -3.65 11.88 -16.51
C PRO A 2 -4.57 12.18 -17.70
N TYR A 3 -3.99 12.53 -18.84
CA TYR A 3 -4.76 12.83 -20.05
C TYR A 3 -5.49 11.57 -20.56
N PRO A 4 -6.75 11.66 -21.00
CA PRO A 4 -7.54 10.51 -21.44
C PRO A 4 -6.85 9.66 -22.53
N VAL A 5 -6.12 10.30 -23.43
CA VAL A 5 -5.35 9.64 -24.50
C VAL A 5 -4.28 8.69 -23.95
N ILE A 6 -3.63 9.04 -22.83
CA ILE A 6 -2.61 8.21 -22.19
C ILE A 6 -3.27 6.99 -21.56
N VAL A 7 -4.41 7.17 -20.90
CA VAL A 7 -5.16 6.08 -20.27
C VAL A 7 -5.66 5.08 -21.31
N GLN A 8 -6.23 5.55 -22.42
CA GLN A 8 -6.68 4.69 -23.52
C GLN A 8 -5.51 3.92 -24.14
N ARG A 9 -4.36 4.57 -24.35
CA ARG A 9 -3.18 3.91 -24.91
C ARG A 9 -2.57 2.88 -23.96
N CYS A 10 -2.48 3.17 -22.68
CA CYS A 10 -2.04 2.19 -21.67
C CYS A 10 -2.99 0.98 -21.64
N ALA A 11 -4.31 1.21 -21.69
CA ALA A 11 -5.30 0.14 -21.73
C ALA A 11 -5.16 -0.73 -23.00
N PHE A 12 -5.02 -0.11 -24.17
CA PHE A 12 -4.78 -0.81 -25.44
C PHE A 12 -3.51 -1.67 -25.40
N LEU A 13 -2.46 -1.18 -24.74
CA LEU A 13 -1.19 -1.90 -24.58
C LEU A 13 -1.18 -2.89 -23.40
N GLY A 14 -2.27 -3.02 -22.65
CA GLY A 14 -2.34 -3.87 -21.46
C GLY A 14 -1.46 -3.40 -20.29
N ILE A 15 -0.99 -2.14 -20.32
CA ILE A 15 -0.15 -1.56 -19.27
C ILE A 15 -1.06 -1.06 -18.15
N GLN A 16 -0.89 -1.65 -16.95
CA GLN A 16 -1.63 -1.20 -15.79
C GLN A 16 -1.19 0.22 -15.38
N PRO A 17 -2.14 1.13 -15.06
CA PRO A 17 -1.81 2.45 -14.55
C PRO A 17 -0.95 2.38 -13.29
N TYR A 18 -0.04 3.34 -13.13
CA TYR A 18 0.77 3.43 -11.92
C TYR A 18 -0.13 3.54 -10.68
N LYS A 19 0.04 2.57 -9.76
CA LYS A 19 -0.65 2.55 -8.48
C LYS A 19 0.33 2.87 -7.37
N ARG A 20 0.11 3.99 -6.68
CA ARG A 20 0.91 4.34 -5.50
C ARG A 20 0.65 3.31 -4.39
N VAL A 21 1.62 2.44 -4.17
CA VAL A 21 1.62 1.48 -3.07
C VAL A 21 2.56 1.96 -1.97
N SER A 22 2.16 1.83 -0.70
CA SER A 22 3.07 2.14 0.39
C SER A 22 4.10 1.03 0.55
N VAL A 23 5.33 1.38 0.91
CA VAL A 23 6.41 0.42 1.21
C VAL A 23 6.00 -0.62 2.26
N ALA A 24 5.22 -0.18 3.26
CA ALA A 24 4.66 -1.04 4.31
C ALA A 24 3.72 -2.15 3.79
N SER A 25 3.23 -2.07 2.55
CA SER A 25 2.31 -3.07 1.99
C SER A 25 2.94 -4.44 1.83
N ARG A 26 4.26 -4.50 1.70
CA ARG A 26 4.99 -5.78 1.64
C ARG A 26 4.91 -6.55 2.96
N TYR A 27 4.65 -5.86 4.07
CA TYR A 27 4.64 -6.42 5.42
C TYR A 27 3.23 -6.58 5.99
N ASP A 28 2.19 -6.49 5.16
CA ASP A 28 0.79 -6.62 5.62
C ASP A 28 0.53 -7.97 6.31
N HIS A 29 1.25 -9.02 5.91
CA HIS A 29 1.18 -10.35 6.49
C HIS A 29 1.76 -10.45 7.91
N LEU A 30 2.58 -9.48 8.33
CA LEU A 30 3.16 -9.40 9.67
C LEU A 30 2.31 -8.57 10.63
N LEU A 31 1.42 -7.72 10.11
CA LEU A 31 0.57 -6.87 10.93
C LEU A 31 -0.39 -7.73 11.75
N GLY A 32 -0.30 -7.62 13.07
CA GLY A 32 -1.08 -8.43 14.02
C GLY A 32 -0.37 -9.70 14.51
N LYS A 33 0.72 -10.11 13.88
CA LYS A 33 1.59 -11.21 14.35
C LYS A 33 2.83 -10.69 15.07
N VAL A 34 3.35 -9.55 14.62
CA VAL A 34 4.58 -8.92 15.10
C VAL A 34 4.25 -7.50 15.59
N PRO A 35 4.93 -6.98 16.63
CA PRO A 35 4.73 -5.60 17.07
C PRO A 35 4.93 -4.57 15.95
N ASP A 36 4.04 -3.57 15.89
CA ASP A 36 4.09 -2.46 14.91
C ASP A 36 5.47 -1.77 14.87
N ALA A 37 6.17 -1.77 16.00
CA ALA A 37 7.55 -1.30 16.17
C ALA A 37 8.58 -1.96 15.25
N LEU A 38 8.54 -3.29 15.18
CA LEU A 38 9.48 -4.09 14.40
C LEU A 38 9.16 -3.96 12.92
N VAL A 39 7.88 -4.03 12.57
CA VAL A 39 7.42 -3.83 11.19
C VAL A 39 7.79 -2.44 10.68
N ALA A 40 7.70 -1.41 11.52
CA ALA A 40 8.11 -0.05 11.19
C ALA A 40 9.61 0.04 10.83
N LYS A 41 10.48 -0.62 11.63
CA LYS A 41 11.91 -0.71 11.35
C LYS A 41 12.20 -1.46 10.04
N LEU A 42 11.54 -2.59 9.81
CA LEU A 42 11.69 -3.39 8.58
C LEU A 42 11.21 -2.63 7.33
N ALA A 43 10.15 -1.84 7.47
CA ALA A 43 9.58 -1.07 6.38
C ALA A 43 10.26 0.29 6.15
N GLY A 44 11.11 0.75 7.08
CA GLY A 44 11.73 2.08 7.02
C GLY A 44 10.72 3.22 7.16
N VAL A 45 9.63 3.00 7.90
CA VAL A 45 8.54 3.98 8.09
C VAL A 45 8.29 4.23 9.57
N SER A 46 7.55 5.30 9.88
CA SER A 46 7.18 5.61 11.26
C SER A 46 6.19 4.58 11.84
N ARG A 47 6.26 4.36 13.17
CA ARG A 47 5.28 3.52 13.89
C ARG A 47 3.84 4.00 13.69
N ALA A 48 3.62 5.32 13.67
CA ALA A 48 2.30 5.90 13.44
C ALA A 48 1.72 5.51 12.06
N SER A 49 2.57 5.51 11.02
CA SER A 49 2.17 5.09 9.66
C SER A 49 1.66 3.64 9.63
N ILE A 50 2.35 2.75 10.36
CA ILE A 50 1.95 1.34 10.49
C ILE A 50 0.63 1.21 11.27
N GLY A 51 0.46 1.97 12.35
CA GLY A 51 -0.79 1.98 13.12
C GLY A 51 -2.01 2.41 12.28
N VAL A 52 -1.87 3.47 11.47
CA VAL A 52 -2.90 3.90 10.53
C VAL A 52 -3.20 2.81 9.49
N ARG A 53 -2.15 2.16 8.97
CA ARG A 53 -2.29 1.07 7.99
C ARG A 53 -3.02 -0.13 8.57
N ARG A 54 -2.68 -0.55 9.79
CA ARG A 54 -3.35 -1.65 10.51
C ARG A 54 -4.84 -1.37 10.68
N LYS A 55 -5.22 -0.18 11.12
CA LYS A 55 -6.62 0.24 11.25
C LYS A 55 -7.37 0.18 9.90
N ARG A 56 -6.74 0.70 8.84
CA ARG A 56 -7.30 0.69 7.48
C ARG A 56 -7.50 -0.72 6.91
N LEU A 57 -6.58 -1.65 7.20
CA LEU A 57 -6.70 -3.04 6.77
C LEU A 57 -7.77 -3.80 7.57
N ALA A 58 -7.90 -3.50 8.87
CA ALA A 58 -8.96 -4.07 9.70
C ALA A 58 -10.36 -3.62 9.24
N SER A 59 -10.54 -2.33 8.92
CA SER A 59 -11.84 -1.81 8.45
C SER A 59 -12.23 -2.30 7.07
N ARG A 60 -11.29 -2.79 6.26
CA ARG A 60 -11.55 -3.31 4.91
C ARG A 60 -11.97 -4.79 4.91
N LYS A 61 -11.82 -5.47 6.05
CA LYS A 61 -12.16 -6.89 6.22
C LYS A 61 -13.55 -7.11 6.84
N SER A 62 -14.28 -6.04 7.15
CA SER A 62 -15.64 -6.06 7.69
C SER A 62 -16.68 -5.88 6.60
#